data_AF-A0A2E5AYI5-F1
#
_entry.id   AF-A0A2E5AYI5-F1
#
_cell.length_a   1.000
_cell.length_b   1.000
_cell.length_c   1.000
_cell.angle_alpha   90.00
_cell.angle_beta   90.00
_cell.angle_gamma   90.00
#
_symmetry.space_group_name_H-M   'P 1'
#
loop_
_entity.id
_entity.type
_entity.pdbx_description
1 polymer ?
#
loop_
_entity_poly.entity_id
_entity_poly.type
_entity_poly.pdbx_seq_one_letter_code
_entity_poly.pdbx_strand_id
1 'polypeptide(L)'
;MDKVTPQNRPPILSLVCTAFGHDYIVTRKITDHINEYKCACCGKEVSNSYSGKFELLTRKQREVNECLSSFFIKKKKLSIH
;
A
#
# COMPACT_ATOMS: atom_id res chain seq x y z
N MET A 1 -7.05 0.23 17.23
CA MET A 1 -7.51 1.53 16.71
C MET A 1 -6.51 1.99 15.66
N ASP A 2 -6.89 1.86 14.40
CA ASP A 2 -6.04 2.25 13.27
C ASP A 2 -6.17 3.76 13.13
N LYS A 3 -5.07 4.49 13.34
CA LYS A 3 -5.03 5.93 13.13
C LYS A 3 -5.17 6.19 11.63
N VAL A 4 -6.40 6.42 11.17
CA VAL A 4 -6.65 7.10 9.91
C VAL A 4 -5.97 8.46 10.02
N THR A 5 -4.86 8.64 9.31
CA THR A 5 -4.21 9.95 9.23
C THR A 5 -5.20 10.91 8.55
N PRO A 6 -5.53 12.07 9.15
CA PRO A 6 -6.48 13.00 8.57
C PRO A 6 -5.89 13.55 7.28
N GLN A 7 -6.35 13.05 6.14
CA GLN A 7 -5.99 13.61 4.83
C GLN A 7 -6.82 14.89 4.67
N ASN A 8 -6.22 16.05 4.90
CA ASN A 8 -6.81 17.37 4.67
C ASN A 8 -6.93 17.62 3.16
N ARG A 9 -7.83 16.89 2.49
CA ARG A 9 -8.03 16.95 1.04
C ARG A 9 -9.42 17.47 0.70
N PRO A 10 -9.53 18.28 -0.37
CA PRO A 10 -10.80 18.87 -0.73
C PRO A 10 -11.81 17.75 -1.09
N PRO A 11 -13.04 17.79 -0.56
CA PRO A 11 -14.04 16.73 -0.71
C PRO A 11 -14.47 16.45 -2.16
N ILE A 12 -14.21 17.39 -3.07
CA ILE A 12 -14.42 17.20 -4.51
C ILE A 12 -13.51 16.11 -5.10
N LEU A 13 -12.28 15.99 -4.60
CA LEU A 13 -11.27 15.10 -5.19
C LEU A 13 -11.55 13.63 -4.83
N SER A 14 -12.21 13.36 -3.70
CA SER A 14 -12.66 12.02 -3.31
C SER A 14 -13.88 11.56 -4.10
N LEU A 15 -14.78 12.47 -4.49
CA LEU A 15 -15.91 12.14 -5.37
C LEU A 15 -15.45 11.73 -6.77
N VAL A 16 -14.46 12.43 -7.33
CA VAL A 16 -13.88 12.10 -8.65
C VAL A 16 -13.30 10.69 -8.66
N CYS A 17 -12.60 10.26 -7.59
CA CYS A 17 -12.10 8.90 -7.49
C CYS A 17 -13.20 7.83 -7.57
N THR A 18 -14.37 8.12 -7.03
CA THR A 18 -15.51 7.19 -7.04
C THR A 18 -16.12 7.07 -8.43
N ALA A 19 -16.11 8.16 -9.21
CA ALA A 19 -16.68 8.19 -10.56
C ALA A 19 -15.70 7.71 -11.65
N PHE A 20 -14.42 8.09 -11.58
CA PHE A 20 -13.41 7.85 -12.62
C PHE A 20 -12.37 6.79 -12.25
N GLY A 21 -12.34 6.36 -11.00
CA GLY A 21 -11.35 5.43 -10.49
C GLY A 21 -10.20 6.08 -9.73
N HIS A 22 -9.41 5.25 -9.06
CA HIS A 22 -8.31 5.68 -8.21
C HIS A 22 -7.01 5.76 -9.00
N ASP A 23 -6.33 6.90 -8.94
CA ASP A 23 -4.95 7.02 -9.41
C ASP A 23 -3.97 6.55 -8.32
N TYR A 24 -3.54 5.29 -8.39
CA TYR A 24 -2.68 4.68 -7.38
C TYR A 24 -1.19 4.83 -7.74
N ILE A 25 -0.44 5.49 -6.85
CA ILE A 25 1.02 5.58 -6.92
C ILE A 25 1.66 4.58 -5.96
N VAL A 26 2.78 3.96 -6.37
CA VAL A 26 3.54 3.05 -5.50
C VAL A 26 4.18 3.85 -4.38
N THR A 27 3.89 3.51 -3.12
CA THR A 27 4.50 4.14 -1.95
C THR A 27 5.65 3.34 -1.38
N ARG A 28 5.55 2.00 -1.40
CA ARG A 28 6.58 1.11 -0.85
C ARG A 28 6.61 -0.22 -1.60
N LYS A 29 7.81 -0.69 -1.94
CA LYS A 29 8.02 -2.04 -2.46
C LYS A 29 8.33 -2.99 -1.30
N ILE A 30 7.46 -3.95 -1.02
CA ILE A 30 7.62 -4.91 0.08
C ILE A 30 8.45 -6.11 -0.38
N THR A 31 8.06 -6.69 -1.52
CA THR A 31 8.76 -7.78 -2.20
C THR A 31 8.74 -7.50 -3.71
N ASP A 32 9.23 -8.43 -4.54
CA ASP A 32 9.11 -8.29 -5.99
C ASP A 32 7.68 -8.38 -6.52
N HIS A 33 6.77 -8.97 -5.75
CA HIS A 33 5.37 -9.16 -6.14
C HIS A 33 4.37 -8.38 -5.28
N ILE A 34 4.80 -7.85 -4.14
CA ILE A 34 3.95 -7.15 -3.17
C ILE A 34 4.46 -5.72 -3.01
N ASN A 35 3.58 -4.77 -3.24
CA ASN A 35 3.77 -3.33 -3.16
C ASN A 35 2.60 -2.71 -2.38
N GLU A 36 2.90 -1.60 -1.72
CA GLU A 36 1.92 -0.69 -1.16
C GLU A 36 1.73 0.47 -2.12
N TYR A 37 0.49 0.92 -2.21
CA TYR A 37 0.05 2.00 -3.08
C TYR A 37 -0.79 2.99 -2.29
N LYS A 38 -0.77 4.23 -2.76
CA LYS A 38 -1.61 5.30 -2.23
C LYS A 38 -2.25 6.04 -3.38
N CYS A 39 -3.54 6.34 -3.27
CA CYS A 39 -4.21 7.13 -4.28
C CYS A 39 -3.73 8.59 -4.20
N ALA A 40 -3.21 9.12 -5.30
CA ALA A 40 -2.75 10.51 -5.39
C ALA A 40 -3.91 11.51 -5.16
N CYS A 41 -5.14 11.12 -5.50
CA CYS A 41 -6.35 11.94 -5.37
C CYS A 41 -7.02 11.84 -3.99
N CYS A 42 -7.49 10.66 -3.54
CA CYS A 42 -8.19 10.55 -2.25
C CYS A 42 -7.32 10.08 -1.07
N GLY A 43 -6.08 9.65 -1.32
CA GLY A 43 -5.17 9.19 -0.27
C GLY A 43 -5.47 7.79 0.25
N LYS A 44 -6.41 7.06 -0.36
CA LYS A 44 -6.71 5.65 -0.03
C LYS A 44 -5.45 4.80 -0.21
N GLU A 45 -5.11 4.02 0.81
CA GLU A 45 -3.94 3.14 0.80
C GLU A 45 -4.37 1.70 0.60
N VAL A 46 -3.70 1.01 -0.32
CA VAL A 46 -3.95 -0.39 -0.66
C VAL A 46 -2.62 -1.12 -0.84
N SER A 47 -2.61 -2.43 -0.67
CA SER A 47 -1.49 -3.28 -1.07
C SER A 47 -1.95 -4.33 -2.07
N ASN A 48 -1.08 -4.72 -3.00
CA ASN A 48 -1.38 -5.86 -3.86
C ASN A 48 -0.90 -7.17 -3.21
N SER A 49 -1.78 -8.16 -3.16
CA SER A 49 -1.48 -9.50 -2.67
C SER A 49 -0.88 -10.37 -3.80
N TYR A 50 -0.31 -11.53 -3.46
CA TYR A 50 0.26 -12.47 -4.45
C TYR A 50 -0.74 -12.85 -5.56
N SER A 51 -2.03 -12.88 -5.25
CA SER A 51 -3.12 -13.12 -6.20
C SER A 51 -3.42 -11.94 -7.16
N GLY A 52 -2.64 -10.86 -7.11
CA GLY A 52 -2.83 -9.66 -7.93
C GLY A 52 -3.98 -8.74 -7.50
N LYS A 53 -4.63 -9.03 -6.37
CA LYS A 53 -5.75 -8.22 -5.86
C LYS A 53 -5.25 -7.07 -5.00
N PHE A 54 -5.88 -5.90 -5.16
CA PHE A 54 -5.70 -4.77 -4.26
C PHE A 54 -6.57 -4.95 -3.01
N GLU A 55 -5.94 -4.93 -1.85
CA GLU A 55 -6.59 -4.99 -0.55
C GLU A 55 -6.30 -3.71 0.24
N LEU A 56 -7.26 -3.29 1.06
CA LEU A 56 -7.13 -2.08 1.88
C LEU A 56 -5.99 -2.23 2.88
N LEU A 57 -5.03 -1.29 2.85
CA LEU A 57 -3.85 -1.31 3.72
C LEU A 57 -4.23 -1.00 5.18
N THR A 58 -4.79 -1.99 5.85
CA THR A 58 -5.12 -1.94 7.28
C THR A 58 -3.85 -2.03 8.13
N ARG A 59 -3.95 -1.71 9.42
CA ARG A 59 -2.80 -1.85 10.33
C ARG A 59 -2.29 -3.29 10.38
N LYS A 60 -3.20 -4.28 10.42
CA LYS A 60 -2.83 -5.69 10.40
C LYS A 60 -2.06 -6.06 9.13
N GLN A 61 -2.49 -5.55 7.97
CA GLN A 61 -1.76 -5.77 6.72
C GLN A 61 -0.40 -5.09 6.72
N ARG A 62 -0.28 -3.88 7.28
CA ARG A 62 1.03 -3.22 7.45
C ARG A 62 2.00 -4.04 8.30
N GLU A 63 1.53 -4.60 9.41
CA GLU A 63 2.35 -5.45 10.28
C GLU A 63 2.85 -6.70 9.54
N VAL A 64 1.97 -7.34 8.74
CA VAL A 64 2.34 -8.46 7.88
C VAL A 64 3.36 -8.04 6.80
N ASN A 65 3.11 -6.94 6.11
CA ASN A 65 4.00 -6.43 5.06
C ASN A 65 5.37 -6.05 5.63
N GLU A 66 5.44 -5.47 6.82
CA GLU A 66 6.70 -5.16 7.50
C GLU A 66 7.50 -6.42 7.81
N CYS A 67 6.83 -7.45 8.34
CA CYS A 67 7.45 -8.74 8.59
C CYS A 67 8.01 -9.35 7.29
N LEU A 68 7.21 -9.39 6.23
CA LEU A 68 7.62 -9.88 4.92
C LEU A 68 8.80 -9.08 4.35
N SER A 69 8.75 -7.76 4.39
CA SER A 69 9.83 -6.88 3.92
C SER A 69 11.14 -7.22 4.63
N SER A 70 11.12 -7.34 5.96
CA SER A 70 12.30 -7.66 6.76
C SER A 70 12.89 -9.04 6.41
N PHE A 71 12.03 -10.03 6.16
CA PHE A 71 12.43 -11.38 5.78
C PHE A 71 13.08 -11.39 4.39
N PHE A 72 12.46 -10.74 3.40
CA PHE A 72 12.99 -10.69 2.03
C PHE A 72 14.29 -9.90 1.94
N ILE A 73 14.42 -8.79 2.69
CA ILE A 73 15.67 -8.04 2.77
C ILE A 73 16.80 -8.93 3.33
N LYS A 74 16.53 -9.69 4.41
CA LYS A 74 17.50 -10.64 4.96
C LYS A 74 17.87 -11.73 3.95
N LYS A 75 16.88 -12.35 3.30
CA LYS A 75 17.09 -13.36 2.26
C LYS A 75 17.96 -12.83 1.12
N LYS A 76 17.67 -11.62 0.62
CA LYS A 76 18.45 -10.98 -0.46
C LYS A 76 19.90 -10.72 -0.04
N LYS A 77 20.13 -10.31 1.21
CA LYS A 77 21.50 -10.14 1.73
C LYS A 77 22.29 -11.46 1.77
N LEU A 78 21.63 -12.56 2.11
CA LEU A 78 22.24 -13.89 2.15
C LEU A 78 22.50 -14.47 0.75
N SER A 79 21.66 -14.17 -0.25
CA SER A 79 21.84 -14.69 -1.61
C SER A 79 22.91 -13.96 -2.43
N ILE A 80 23.43 -12.84 -1.92
CA ILE A 80 24.52 -12.07 -2.56
C ILE A 80 25.89 -12.55 -2.03
N HIS A 81 25.90 -13.45 -1.04
CA HIS A 81 27.08 -14.03 -0.41
C HIS A 81 27.21 -15.51 -0.73
#